data_AF-A0A504KSY9-F1
#
_entry.id   AF-A0A504KSY9-F1
#
_cell.length_a   1.000
_cell.length_b   1.000
_cell.length_c   1.000
_cell.angle_alpha   90.00
_cell.angle_beta   90.00
_cell.angle_gamma   90.00
#
_symmetry.space_group_name_H-M   'P 1'
#
loop_
_entity.id
_entity.type
_entity.pdbx_description
1 polymer ?
#
loop_
_entity_poly.entity_id
_entity_poly.type
_entity_poly.pdbx_seq_one_letter_code
_entity_poly.pdbx_strand_id
1 'polypeptide(L)'
;MASAFAALRTRLGWNADSEARSEVISHFGPVALAMFRDSSGDQSANTHAALADFEHWYSETRGSPFWTLFDQQMPDTPVVDF
;
A
#
# COMPACT_ATOMS: atom_id res chain seq x y z
N MET A 1 -14.08 4.42 -4.81
CA MET A 1 -12.84 4.33 -4.00
C MET A 1 -12.82 3.16 -3.01
N ALA A 2 -13.95 2.68 -2.50
CA ALA A 2 -13.99 1.52 -1.59
C ALA A 2 -13.28 0.25 -2.15
N SER A 3 -13.40 -0.02 -3.45
CA SER A 3 -12.82 -1.19 -4.10
C SER A 3 -11.28 -1.17 -4.15
N ALA A 4 -10.67 0.00 -4.32
CA ALA A 4 -9.20 0.15 -4.35
C ALA A 4 -8.60 -0.13 -2.96
N PHE A 5 -9.23 0.38 -1.90
CA PHE A 5 -8.81 0.13 -0.53
C PHE A 5 -9.03 -1.32 -0.10
N ALA A 6 -10.10 -1.97 -0.56
CA ALA A 6 -10.33 -3.39 -0.32
C ALA A 6 -9.26 -4.27 -0.99
N ALA A 7 -8.88 -3.94 -2.23
CA ALA A 7 -7.80 -4.64 -2.94
C ALA A 7 -6.44 -4.47 -2.24
N LEU A 8 -6.14 -3.27 -1.73
CA LEU A 8 -4.90 -3.00 -0.98
C LEU A 8 -4.85 -3.78 0.34
N ARG A 9 -5.92 -3.78 1.14
CA ARG A 9 -6.01 -4.59 2.37
C ARG A 9 -5.77 -6.07 2.10
N THR A 10 -6.39 -6.59 1.04
CA THR A 10 -6.27 -8.00 0.65
C THR A 10 -4.83 -8.34 0.30
N ARG A 11 -4.14 -7.50 -0.49
CA ARG A 11 -2.73 -7.73 -0.85
C ARG A 11 -1.78 -7.68 0.34
N LEU A 12 -2.07 -6.83 1.32
CA LEU A 12 -1.26 -6.69 2.54
C LEU A 12 -1.60 -7.75 3.61
N GLY A 13 -2.58 -8.63 3.37
CA GLY A 13 -3.06 -9.59 4.37
C GLY A 13 -3.73 -8.94 5.58
N TRP A 14 -4.16 -7.69 5.46
CA TRP A 14 -4.75 -6.90 6.55
C TRP A 14 -6.25 -7.18 6.67
N ASN A 15 -6.57 -8.36 7.19
CA ASN A 15 -7.94 -8.84 7.37
C ASN A 15 -8.63 -8.32 8.64
N ALA A 16 -7.87 -7.74 9.58
CA ALA A 16 -8.38 -7.16 10.81
C ALA A 16 -8.09 -5.65 10.85
N ASP A 17 -9.11 -4.86 11.21
CA ASP A 17 -8.99 -3.43 11.38
C ASP A 17 -8.09 -3.10 12.57
N SER A 18 -7.06 -2.32 12.30
CA SER A 18 -6.19 -1.68 13.29
C SER A 18 -6.16 -0.20 12.94
N GLU A 19 -6.17 0.66 13.94
CA GLU A 19 -6.12 2.12 13.74
C GLU A 19 -4.93 2.53 12.87
N ALA A 20 -3.76 1.93 13.11
CA ALA A 20 -2.55 2.14 12.32
C ALA A 20 -2.70 1.70 10.84
N ARG A 21 -3.48 0.65 10.56
CA ARG A 21 -3.74 0.15 9.20
C ARG A 21 -4.74 1.04 8.47
N SER A 22 -5.79 1.48 9.17
CA SER A 22 -6.79 2.41 8.64
C SER A 22 -6.17 3.77 8.29
N GLU A 23 -5.24 4.24 9.12
CA GLU A 23 -4.46 5.45 8.87
C GLU A 23 -3.66 5.33 7.56
N VAL A 24 -2.90 4.25 7.37
CA VAL A 24 -2.11 4.01 6.14
C VAL A 24 -3.02 3.97 4.91
N ILE A 25 -4.17 3.31 4.99
CA ILE A 25 -5.12 3.24 3.87
C ILE A 25 -5.71 4.60 3.54
N SER A 26 -6.01 5.42 4.56
CA SER A 26 -6.49 6.79 4.38
C SER A 26 -5.46 7.65 3.66
N HIS A 27 -4.20 7.58 4.11
CA HIS A 27 -3.07 8.30 3.50
C HIS A 27 -2.72 7.79 2.09
N PHE A 28 -3.08 6.56 1.74
CA PHE A 28 -2.93 6.03 0.38
C PHE A 28 -4.02 6.51 -0.60
N GLY A 29 -5.10 7.12 -0.11
CA GLY A 29 -6.21 7.61 -0.94
C GLY A 29 -5.82 8.55 -2.09
N PRO A 30 -4.96 9.56 -1.86
CA PRO A 30 -4.46 10.44 -2.92
C PRO A 30 -3.72 9.69 -4.04
N VAL A 31 -2.93 8.66 -3.69
CA VAL A 31 -2.22 7.82 -4.67
C VAL A 31 -3.22 7.06 -5.55
N ALA A 32 -4.21 6.40 -4.93
CA ALA A 32 -5.26 5.68 -5.65
C ALA A 32 -6.08 6.60 -6.56
N LEU A 33 -6.34 7.84 -6.14
CA LEU A 33 -7.02 8.85 -6.95
C LEU A 33 -6.16 9.31 -8.13
N ALA A 34 -4.87 9.55 -7.92
CA ALA A 34 -3.95 9.94 -8.98
C ALA A 34 -3.81 8.84 -10.04
N MET A 35 -3.63 7.58 -9.63
CA MET A 35 -3.59 6.42 -10.54
C MET A 35 -4.88 6.30 -11.36
N PHE A 36 -6.05 6.50 -10.73
CA PHE A 36 -7.32 6.44 -11.44
C PHE A 36 -7.46 7.54 -12.49
N ARG A 37 -7.07 8.78 -12.16
CA ARG A 37 -7.11 9.91 -13.08
C ARG A 37 -6.12 9.74 -14.24
N ASP A 38 -4.90 9.30 -13.95
CA ASP A 38 -3.87 8.98 -14.95
C ASP A 38 -4.39 7.91 -15.93
N SER A 39 -5.01 6.83 -15.43
CA SER A 39 -5.64 5.80 -16.27
C SER A 39 -6.84 6.29 -17.10
N SER A 40 -7.45 7.41 -16.71
CA SER A 40 -8.54 8.07 -17.43
C SER A 40 -8.05 9.05 -18.49
N GLY A 41 -6.73 9.19 -18.67
CA GLY A 41 -6.11 10.12 -19.63
C GLY A 41 -5.94 11.54 -19.09
N ASP A 42 -6.18 11.78 -17.79
CA ASP A 42 -5.92 13.05 -17.13
C ASP A 42 -4.44 13.18 -16.77
N GLN A 43 -3.67 13.76 -17.70
CA GLN A 43 -2.22 13.98 -17.54
C GLN A 43 -1.86 15.00 -16.45
N SER A 44 -2.84 15.67 -15.83
CA SER A 44 -2.58 16.52 -14.65
C SER A 44 -2.39 15.71 -13.37
N ALA A 45 -2.78 14.43 -13.37
CA ALA A 45 -2.61 13.53 -12.25
C ALA A 45 -1.15 13.07 -12.13
N ASN A 46 -0.38 13.74 -11.27
CA ASN A 46 0.99 13.32 -11.00
C ASN A 46 1.03 12.19 -9.97
N THR A 47 0.79 10.96 -10.44
CA THR A 47 0.86 9.74 -9.62
C THR A 47 2.20 9.59 -8.91
N HIS A 48 3.30 9.95 -9.56
CA HIS A 48 4.64 9.86 -8.97
C HIS A 48 4.82 10.80 -7.78
N ALA A 49 4.34 12.04 -7.88
CA ALA A 49 4.39 12.99 -6.78
C ALA A 49 3.53 12.52 -5.60
N ALA A 50 2.29 12.08 -5.86
CA ALA A 50 1.41 11.57 -4.82
C ALA A 50 1.99 10.34 -4.11
N LEU A 51 2.67 9.46 -4.86
CA LEU A 51 3.35 8.28 -4.30
C LEU A 51 4.56 8.69 -3.44
N ALA A 52 5.38 9.62 -3.90
CA ALA A 52 6.54 10.11 -3.15
C ALA A 52 6.13 10.74 -1.82
N ASP A 53 5.08 11.57 -1.82
CA ASP A 53 4.55 12.18 -0.59
C ASP A 53 4.04 11.13 0.41
N PHE A 54 3.37 10.09 -0.09
CA PHE A 54 2.90 8.97 0.73
C PHE A 54 4.07 8.17 1.33
N GLU A 55 5.09 7.84 0.54
CA GLU A 55 6.25 7.09 1.02
C GLU A 55 7.04 7.86 2.07
N HIS A 56 7.20 9.18 1.87
CA HIS A 56 7.85 10.06 2.85
C HIS A 56 7.09 10.06 4.18
N TRP A 57 5.77 10.30 4.13
CA TRP A 57 4.92 10.25 5.31
C TRP A 57 4.99 8.89 6.03
N TYR A 58 4.95 7.79 5.28
CA TYR A 58 5.00 6.45 5.85
C TYR A 58 6.32 6.21 6.58
N SER A 59 7.44 6.61 5.94
CA SER A 59 8.78 6.47 6.52
C SER A 59 8.93 7.29 7.81
N GLU A 60 8.45 8.53 7.84
CA GLU A 60 8.51 9.37 9.04
C GLU A 60 7.63 8.81 10.17
N THR A 61 6.44 8.30 9.85
CA THR A 61 5.46 7.83 10.84
C THR A 61 5.77 6.44 11.38
N ARG A 62 6.36 5.56 10.56
CA ARG A 62 6.61 4.14 10.90
C ARG A 62 8.08 3.79 11.07
N GLY A 63 9.01 4.72 10.78
CA GLY A 63 10.44 4.50 10.88
C GLY A 63 10.99 3.42 9.93
N SER A 64 10.19 3.03 8.92
CA SER A 64 10.53 1.99 7.95
C SER A 64 9.94 2.32 6.58
N PRO A 65 10.59 1.88 5.48
CA PRO A 65 10.04 2.05 4.15
C PRO A 65 8.70 1.34 3.98
N PHE A 66 7.79 1.93 3.20
CA PHE A 66 6.52 1.29 2.83
C PHE A 66 6.73 -0.09 2.20
N TRP A 67 7.80 -0.25 1.40
CA TRP A 67 8.14 -1.48 0.70
C TRP A 67 8.40 -2.69 1.62
N THR A 68 8.79 -2.46 2.87
CA THR A 68 8.97 -3.53 3.86
C THR A 68 7.68 -4.29 4.13
N LEU A 69 6.50 -3.69 3.89
CA LEU A 69 5.22 -4.41 4.00
C LEU A 69 5.04 -5.51 2.96
N PHE A 70 5.75 -5.43 1.83
CA PHE A 70 5.71 -6.43 0.77
C PHE A 70 6.83 -7.46 0.89
N ASP A 71 7.76 -7.24 1.83
CA ASP A 71 8.82 -8.19 2.16
C ASP A 71 8.22 -9.32 3.01
N GLN A 72 7.42 -10.18 2.36
CA GLN A 72 6.94 -11.41 2.99
C GLN A 72 8.09 -12.41 3.01
N GLN A 73 8.62 -12.71 4.20
CA GLN A 73 9.47 -13.89 4.41
C GLN A 73 8.69 -15.11 3.89
N MET A 74 9.20 -15.77 2.85
CA MET A 74 8.75 -17.12 2.49
C MET A 74 8.93 -17.99 3.74
N PRO A 75 7.87 -18.65 4.25
CA PRO A 75 8.07 -19.66 5.27
C PRO A 75 8.94 -20.76 4.65
N ASP A 76 10.12 -21.00 5.23
CA ASP A 76 10.93 -22.18 4.94
C ASP A 76 10.04 -23.39 5.11
N THR A 77 9.56 -23.95 3.99
CA THR A 77 8.75 -25.16 4.04
C THR A 77 9.73 -26.27 4.39
N PRO A 78 9.57 -26.96 5.53
CA PRO A 78 10.48 -28.04 5.88
C PRO A 78 10.39 -29.10 4.78
N VAL A 79 11.51 -29.38 4.13
CA VAL A 79 11.63 -30.47 3.16
C VAL A 79 11.30 -31.76 3.91
N VAL A 80 10.16 -32.37 3.59
CA VAL A 80 9.81 -33.69 4.11
C VAL A 80 10.62 -34.70 3.32
N ASP A 81 11.63 -35.31 3.95
CA ASP A 81 12.22 -36.54 3.45
C ASP A 81 11.19 -37.67 3.63
N PHE A 82 10.76 -38.25 2.51
CA PHE A 82 9.86 -39.42 2.45
C PHE A 82 10.64 -40.73 2.42
#